data_AF-T4VS81-F1
#
_entry.id   AF-T4VS81-F1
#
_cell.length_a   1.000
_cell.length_b   1.000
_cell.length_c   1.000
_cell.angle_alpha   90.00
_cell.angle_beta   90.00
_cell.angle_gamma   90.00
#
_symmetry.space_group_name_H-M   'P 1'
#
loop_
_entity.id
_entity.type
_entity.pdbx_description
1 polymer ?
#
loop_
_entity_poly.entity_id
_entity_poly.type
_entity_poly.pdbx_seq_one_letter_code
_entity_poly.pdbx_strand_id
1 'polypeptide(L)'
;MSDVLKENKLNLFNNLFKFLFLMFWVMFWFIGIILTDYKFNKIAIYFFIAYSSVCIIYIISYVIYMKASNNFEKKIEIFYKISTLLSFIFSTLSYYIFPISIMWFLIKLSLLFTYMYISILKVYKYKLEEGVVGILASALMLFMFLRY
;
A
#
# COMPACT_ATOMS: atom_id res chain seq x y z
N MET A 1 -6.95 28.92 9.10
CA MET A 1 -7.47 27.56 9.35
C MET A 1 -6.88 27.10 10.67
N SER A 2 -7.70 26.95 11.72
CA SER A 2 -7.21 26.68 13.08
C SER A 2 -6.41 25.38 13.14
N ASP A 3 -5.35 25.36 13.97
CA ASP A 3 -4.43 24.22 14.05
C ASP A 3 -5.12 22.91 14.46
N VAL A 4 -6.16 23.01 15.29
CA VAL A 4 -7.07 21.91 15.66
C VAL A 4 -7.73 21.24 14.44
N LEU A 5 -8.09 22.04 13.44
CA LEU A 5 -8.76 21.57 12.23
C LEU A 5 -7.77 20.89 11.26
N LYS A 6 -6.49 21.30 11.30
CA LYS A 6 -5.42 20.63 10.55
C LYS A 6 -5.04 19.28 11.19
N GLU A 7 -4.99 19.22 12.52
CA GLU A 7 -4.69 18.01 13.28
C GLU A 7 -5.76 16.94 13.11
N ASN A 8 -7.05 17.32 13.21
CA ASN A 8 -8.16 16.39 12.96
C ASN A 8 -8.16 15.81 11.55
N LYS A 9 -7.85 16.63 10.53
CA LYS A 9 -7.74 16.15 9.15
C LYS A 9 -6.56 15.19 8.96
N LEU A 10 -5.43 15.45 9.62
CA LEU A 10 -4.28 14.56 9.56
C LEU A 10 -4.58 13.19 10.20
N ASN A 11 -5.23 13.19 11.36
CA ASN A 11 -5.69 11.97 12.02
C ASN A 11 -6.67 11.17 11.15
N LEU A 12 -7.56 11.84 10.42
CA LEU A 12 -8.43 11.20 9.43
C LEU A 12 -7.64 10.50 8.32
N PHE A 13 -6.66 11.16 7.69
CA PHE A 13 -5.81 10.53 6.68
C PHE A 13 -5.04 9.33 7.24
N ASN A 14 -4.56 9.41 8.49
CA ASN A 14 -3.84 8.32 9.15
C ASN A 14 -4.74 7.11 9.38
N ASN A 15 -5.98 7.33 9.82
CA ASN A 15 -6.94 6.25 9.99
C ASN A 15 -7.37 5.63 8.66
N LEU A 16 -7.58 6.46 7.63
CA LEU A 16 -7.87 5.98 6.27
C LEU A 16 -6.73 5.13 5.71
N PHE A 17 -5.48 5.54 5.91
CA PHE A 17 -4.32 4.75 5.52
C PHE A 17 -4.28 3.38 6.23
N LYS A 18 -4.48 3.36 7.56
CA LYS A 18 -4.52 2.11 8.34
C LYS A 18 -5.64 1.19 7.86
N PHE A 19 -6.81 1.75 7.55
CA PHE A 19 -7.93 1.02 6.98
C PHE A 19 -7.59 0.42 5.61
N LEU A 20 -7.03 1.21 4.69
CA LEU A 20 -6.61 0.74 3.36
C LEU A 20 -5.53 -0.35 3.47
N PHE A 21 -4.61 -0.21 4.42
CA PHE A 21 -3.58 -1.19 4.68
C PHE A 21 -4.17 -2.53 5.13
N LEU A 22 -5.09 -2.50 6.09
CA LEU A 22 -5.73 -3.71 6.62
C LEU A 22 -6.64 -4.36 5.58
N MET A 23 -7.40 -3.54 4.83
CA MET A 23 -8.29 -4.01 3.76
C MET A 23 -7.53 -4.72 2.64
N PHE A 24 -6.30 -4.27 2.31
CA PHE A 24 -5.43 -4.99 1.38
C PHE A 24 -5.22 -6.43 1.82
N TRP A 25 -4.82 -6.64 3.08
CA TRP A 25 -4.55 -7.97 3.61
C TRP A 25 -5.80 -8.84 3.61
N VAL A 26 -6.94 -8.31 4.09
CA VAL A 26 -8.20 -9.05 4.08
C VAL A 26 -8.55 -9.51 2.67
N MET A 27 -8.47 -8.64 1.66
CA MET A 27 -8.75 -9.04 0.29
C MET A 27 -7.69 -9.99 -0.29
N PHE A 28 -6.42 -9.74 0.00
CA PHE A 28 -5.32 -10.57 -0.49
C PHE A 28 -5.46 -12.02 0.00
N TRP A 29 -5.75 -12.23 1.29
CA TRP A 29 -5.98 -13.56 1.86
C TRP A 29 -7.29 -14.18 1.35
N PHE A 30 -8.38 -13.42 1.34
CA PHE A 30 -9.68 -13.92 0.89
C PHE A 30 -9.63 -14.42 -0.55
N ILE A 31 -8.98 -13.67 -1.44
CA ILE A 31 -8.96 -14.03 -2.86
C ILE A 31 -7.82 -15.01 -3.17
N GLY A 32 -6.64 -14.85 -2.55
CA GLY A 32 -5.49 -15.71 -2.79
C GLY A 32 -5.65 -17.16 -2.29
N ILE A 33 -6.49 -17.41 -1.28
CA ILE A 33 -6.64 -18.74 -0.66
C ILE A 33 -8.01 -19.37 -0.90
N ILE A 34 -9.09 -18.58 -0.94
CA ILE A 34 -10.47 -19.13 -0.95
C ILE A 34 -11.06 -19.19 -2.37
N LEU A 35 -10.59 -18.35 -3.31
CA LEU A 35 -11.22 -18.13 -4.62
C LEU A 35 -10.34 -18.59 -5.81
N THR A 36 -9.61 -19.68 -5.65
CA THR A 36 -8.76 -20.29 -6.70
C THR A 36 -9.53 -20.91 -7.87
N ASP A 37 -10.86 -20.99 -7.80
CA ASP A 37 -11.71 -21.49 -8.90
C ASP A 37 -11.95 -20.44 -10.01
N TYR A 38 -11.82 -20.88 -11.26
CA TYR A 38 -11.96 -20.06 -12.49
C TYR A 38 -13.23 -19.19 -12.56
N LYS A 39 -14.33 -19.59 -11.90
CA LYS A 39 -15.61 -18.86 -11.90
C LYS A 39 -15.59 -17.56 -11.10
N PHE A 40 -14.75 -17.45 -10.07
CA PHE A 40 -14.69 -16.27 -9.20
C PHE A 40 -13.70 -15.19 -9.67
N ASN A 41 -12.94 -15.49 -10.72
CA ASN A 41 -11.88 -14.64 -11.22
C ASN A 41 -12.38 -13.23 -11.65
N LYS A 42 -13.58 -13.13 -12.22
CA LYS A 42 -14.17 -11.81 -12.60
C LYS A 42 -14.50 -10.94 -11.39
N ILE A 43 -15.12 -11.52 -10.35
CA ILE A 43 -15.48 -10.80 -9.12
C ILE A 43 -14.24 -10.32 -8.38
N ALA A 44 -13.22 -11.19 -8.29
CA ALA A 44 -11.91 -10.83 -7.75
C ALA A 44 -11.31 -9.61 -8.47
N ILE A 45 -11.29 -9.64 -9.80
CA ILE A 45 -10.77 -8.52 -10.62
C ILE A 45 -11.51 -7.20 -10.30
N TYR A 46 -12.84 -7.22 -10.18
CA TYR A 46 -13.60 -6.00 -9.83
C TYR A 46 -13.23 -5.47 -8.44
N PHE A 47 -13.09 -6.33 -7.43
CA PHE A 47 -12.66 -5.91 -6.09
C PHE A 47 -11.25 -5.28 -6.12
N PHE A 48 -10.32 -5.86 -6.88
CA PHE A 48 -8.98 -5.29 -7.00
C PHE A 48 -8.95 -3.96 -7.75
N ILE A 49 -9.72 -3.82 -8.82
CA ILE A 49 -9.83 -2.54 -9.54
C ILE A 49 -10.44 -1.47 -8.63
N ALA A 50 -11.49 -1.80 -7.88
CA ALA A 50 -12.12 -0.90 -6.92
C ALA A 50 -11.14 -0.49 -5.79
N TYR A 51 -10.38 -1.44 -5.25
CA TYR A 51 -9.38 -1.13 -4.23
C TYR A 51 -8.27 -0.23 -4.77
N SER A 52 -7.72 -0.57 -5.93
CA SER A 52 -6.64 0.19 -6.55
C SER A 52 -7.09 1.62 -6.88
N SER A 53 -8.32 1.82 -7.36
CA SER A 53 -8.86 3.16 -7.62
C SER A 53 -9.00 3.99 -6.34
N VAL A 54 -9.51 3.40 -5.25
CA VAL A 54 -9.59 4.08 -3.94
C VAL A 54 -8.20 4.45 -3.42
N CYS A 55 -7.20 3.58 -3.58
CA CYS A 55 -5.82 3.88 -3.18
C CYS A 55 -5.22 5.04 -3.98
N ILE A 56 -5.47 5.10 -5.29
CA ILE A 56 -5.02 6.21 -6.14
C ILE A 56 -5.68 7.52 -5.71
N ILE A 57 -6.99 7.52 -5.46
CA ILE A 57 -7.74 8.68 -4.96
C ILE A 57 -7.17 9.15 -3.61
N TYR A 58 -6.86 8.21 -2.71
CA TYR A 58 -6.22 8.52 -1.44
C TYR A 58 -4.84 9.18 -1.65
N ILE A 59 -3.98 8.63 -2.49
CA ILE A 59 -2.63 9.19 -2.75
C ILE A 59 -2.76 10.62 -3.30
N ILE A 60 -3.63 10.86 -4.28
CA ILE A 60 -3.83 12.18 -4.88
C ILE A 60 -4.35 13.18 -3.84
N SER A 61 -5.40 12.82 -3.11
CA SER A 61 -5.98 13.70 -2.09
C SER A 61 -5.00 14.02 -0.95
N TYR A 62 -4.20 13.04 -0.53
CA TYR A 62 -3.17 13.22 0.49
C TYR A 62 -2.05 14.15 -0.01
N VAL A 63 -1.54 13.97 -1.24
CA VAL A 63 -0.51 14.85 -1.81
C VAL A 63 -1.00 16.29 -1.97
N ILE A 64 -2.24 16.48 -2.43
CA ILE A 64 -2.86 17.81 -2.55
C ILE A 64 -2.99 18.47 -1.18
N TYR A 65 -3.47 17.73 -0.17
CA TYR A 65 -3.60 18.25 1.20
C TYR A 65 -2.25 18.67 1.80
N MET A 66 -1.20 17.87 1.58
CA MET A 66 0.14 18.16 2.05
C MET A 66 0.70 19.43 1.40
N LYS A 67 0.50 19.62 0.09
CA LYS A 67 0.91 20.83 -0.63
C LYS A 67 0.12 22.08 -0.18
N ALA A 68 -1.17 21.93 0.08
CA ALA A 68 -2.04 23.05 0.45
C ALA A 68 -1.87 23.49 1.92
N SER A 69 -1.57 22.55 2.83
CA SER A 69 -1.50 22.85 4.27
C SER A 69 -0.14 23.34 4.75
N ASN A 70 0.94 23.18 3.94
CA ASN A 70 2.34 23.33 4.35
C ASN A 70 2.71 22.55 5.64
N ASN A 71 1.83 21.64 6.09
CA ASN A 71 2.05 20.78 7.24
C ASN A 71 2.71 19.51 6.75
N PHE A 72 4.03 19.49 6.80
CA PHE A 72 4.79 18.30 6.52
C PHE A 72 4.80 17.43 7.79
N GLU A 73 4.03 16.33 7.78
CA GLU A 73 4.45 15.12 8.52
C GLU A 73 5.93 14.85 8.19
N LYS A 74 6.63 14.14 9.10
CA LYS A 74 8.04 13.79 8.85
C LYS A 74 8.12 13.14 7.47
N LYS A 75 9.00 13.65 6.59
CA LYS A 75 9.09 13.21 5.19
C LYS A 75 9.05 11.69 5.03
N ILE A 76 9.64 10.96 5.98
CA ILE A 76 9.62 9.50 6.03
C ILE A 76 8.23 8.87 6.08
N GLU A 77 7.26 9.46 6.78
CA GLU A 77 5.89 8.92 6.89
C GLU A 77 5.13 9.06 5.57
N ILE A 78 5.32 10.18 4.88
CA ILE A 78 4.76 10.42 3.54
C ILE A 78 5.32 9.37 2.57
N PHE A 79 6.65 9.23 2.51
CA PHE A 79 7.30 8.25 1.64
C PHE A 79 6.88 6.82 1.98
N TYR A 80 6.76 6.50 3.26
CA TYR A 80 6.27 5.19 3.71
C TYR A 80 4.84 4.93 3.21
N LYS A 81 3.90 5.84 3.45
CA LYS A 81 2.49 5.66 3.04
C LYS A 81 2.35 5.49 1.53
N ILE A 82 3.02 6.35 0.76
CA ILE A 82 2.98 6.31 -0.71
C ILE A 82 3.62 5.01 -1.21
N SER A 83 4.82 4.67 -0.74
CA SER A 83 5.53 3.45 -1.17
C SER A 83 4.76 2.17 -0.81
N THR A 84 4.10 2.14 0.34
CA THR A 84 3.23 1.03 0.76
C THR A 84 2.07 0.84 -0.22
N LEU A 85 1.29 1.89 -0.45
CA LEU A 85 0.11 1.81 -1.32
C LEU A 85 0.48 1.54 -2.78
N LEU A 86 1.59 2.11 -3.26
CA LEU A 86 2.08 1.85 -4.61
C LEU A 86 2.49 0.38 -4.76
N SER A 87 3.18 -0.18 -3.76
CA SER A 87 3.55 -1.61 -3.76
C SER A 87 2.33 -2.51 -3.75
N PHE A 88 1.27 -2.13 -3.03
CA PHE A 88 0.00 -2.86 -3.01
C PHE A 88 -0.69 -2.82 -4.36
N ILE A 89 -0.86 -1.64 -4.97
CA ILE A 89 -1.47 -1.47 -6.30
C ILE A 89 -0.71 -2.29 -7.35
N PHE A 90 0.62 -2.21 -7.41
CA PHE A 90 1.39 -2.95 -8.40
C PHE A 90 1.36 -4.46 -8.16
N SER A 91 1.29 -4.87 -6.90
CA SER A 91 1.19 -6.29 -6.56
C SER A 91 -0.16 -6.89 -6.95
N THR A 92 -1.26 -6.16 -6.81
CA THR A 92 -2.58 -6.62 -7.25
C THR A 92 -2.68 -6.63 -8.78
N LEU A 93 -2.16 -5.60 -9.46
CA LEU A 93 -2.14 -5.52 -10.92
C LEU A 93 -1.34 -6.67 -11.54
N SER A 94 -0.15 -6.95 -11.00
CA SER A 94 0.73 -8.02 -11.50
C SER A 94 0.11 -9.41 -11.32
N TYR A 95 -0.63 -9.66 -10.24
CA TYR A 95 -1.22 -10.98 -9.99
C TYR A 95 -2.35 -11.31 -10.98
N TYR A 96 -3.22 -10.34 -11.33
CA TYR A 96 -4.44 -10.62 -12.11
C TYR A 96 -4.37 -10.20 -13.58
N ILE A 97 -3.73 -9.08 -13.89
CA ILE A 97 -3.84 -8.48 -15.23
C ILE A 97 -2.68 -8.92 -16.12
N PHE A 98 -1.47 -9.03 -15.57
CA PHE A 98 -0.26 -9.31 -16.34
C PHE A 98 0.71 -10.30 -15.65
N PRO A 99 0.26 -11.52 -15.29
CA PRO A 99 1.12 -12.47 -14.58
C PRO A 99 2.38 -12.89 -15.37
N ILE A 100 2.36 -12.78 -16.71
CA ILE A 100 3.38 -13.37 -17.60
C ILE A 100 4.43 -12.34 -18.06
N SER A 101 4.22 -11.04 -17.80
CA SER A 101 5.14 -10.02 -18.31
C SER A 101 6.32 -9.77 -17.35
N ILE A 102 7.54 -10.06 -17.82
CA ILE A 102 8.79 -9.83 -17.09
C ILE A 102 8.99 -8.36 -16.70
N MET A 103 8.46 -7.42 -17.49
CA MET A 103 8.57 -5.99 -17.21
C MET A 103 7.77 -5.61 -15.95
N TRP A 104 6.51 -6.03 -15.88
CA TRP A 104 5.64 -5.76 -14.74
C TRP A 104 6.16 -6.45 -13.46
N PHE A 105 6.74 -7.64 -13.63
CA PHE A 105 7.44 -8.36 -12.58
C PHE A 105 8.60 -7.54 -11.97
N LEU A 106 9.50 -6.99 -12.80
CA LEU A 106 10.64 -6.22 -12.31
C LEU A 106 10.20 -4.91 -11.62
N ILE A 107 9.17 -4.25 -12.14
CA ILE A 107 8.63 -3.01 -11.54
C ILE A 107 8.06 -3.30 -10.15
N LYS A 108 7.23 -4.35 -10.01
CA LYS A 108 6.67 -4.77 -8.73
C LYS A 108 7.79 -5.08 -7.72
N LEU A 109 8.80 -5.83 -8.13
CA LEU A 109 9.92 -6.23 -7.28
C LEU A 109 10.71 -5.00 -6.78
N SER A 110 11.00 -4.05 -7.68
CA SER A 110 11.66 -2.78 -7.34
C SER A 110 10.85 -1.96 -6.32
N LEU A 111 9.53 -1.89 -6.48
CA LEU A 111 8.64 -1.21 -5.54
C LEU A 111 8.60 -1.89 -4.17
N LEU A 112 8.54 -3.23 -4.14
CA LEU A 112 8.60 -4.01 -2.89
C LEU A 112 9.92 -3.80 -2.14
N PHE A 113 11.06 -3.79 -2.85
CA PHE A 113 12.35 -3.48 -2.22
C PHE A 113 12.41 -2.04 -1.72
N THR A 114 11.86 -1.08 -2.48
CA THR A 114 11.77 0.31 -2.04
C THR A 114 10.93 0.44 -0.77
N TYR A 115 9.80 -0.27 -0.72
CA TYR A 115 8.92 -0.31 0.45
C TYR A 115 9.60 -0.95 1.66
N MET A 116 10.28 -2.08 1.47
CA MET A 116 11.04 -2.74 2.53
C MET A 116 12.15 -1.83 3.05
N TYR A 117 12.91 -1.18 2.16
CA TYR A 117 13.98 -0.25 2.53
C TYR A 117 13.46 0.95 3.34
N ILE A 118 12.37 1.59 2.90
CA ILE A 118 11.77 2.71 3.63
C ILE A 118 11.25 2.26 5.00
N SER A 119 10.69 1.04 5.07
CA SER A 119 10.21 0.46 6.34
C SER A 119 11.35 0.20 7.31
N ILE A 120 12.47 -0.37 6.85
CA ILE A 120 13.71 -0.54 7.64
C ILE A 120 14.20 0.82 8.14
N LEU A 121 14.29 1.81 7.26
CA LEU A 121 14.78 3.14 7.61
C LEU A 121 13.85 3.83 8.63
N LYS A 122 12.53 3.62 8.54
CA LYS A 122 11.53 4.09 9.51
C LYS A 122 11.71 3.47 10.91
N VAL A 123 12.06 2.19 10.99
CA VAL A 123 12.36 1.52 12.28
C VAL A 123 13.70 1.99 12.84
N TYR A 124 14.79 1.83 12.08
CA TYR A 124 16.13 2.04 12.62
C TYR A 124 16.47 3.51 12.88
N LYS A 125 16.10 4.42 11.96
CA LYS A 125 16.46 5.84 12.07
C LYS A 125 15.43 6.64 12.86
N TYR A 126 14.14 6.35 12.67
CA TYR A 126 13.06 7.15 13.25
C TYR A 126 12.37 6.50 14.46
N LYS A 127 12.72 5.25 14.81
CA LYS A 127 12.18 4.50 15.95
C LYS A 127 10.65 4.44 15.97
N LEU A 128 10.03 4.38 14.80
CA LEU A 128 8.58 4.27 14.65
C LEU A 128 8.19 2.81 14.44
N GLU A 129 7.44 2.24 15.38
CA GLU A 129 7.05 0.82 15.40
C GLU A 129 6.24 0.38 14.19
N GLU A 130 5.46 1.28 13.59
CA GLU A 130 4.72 1.02 12.35
C GLU A 130 5.63 0.54 11.21
N GLY A 131 6.91 0.90 11.23
CA GLY A 131 7.88 0.40 10.25
C GLY A 131 8.10 -1.11 10.35
N VAL A 132 7.99 -1.71 11.54
CA VAL A 132 8.14 -3.16 11.75
C VAL A 132 7.02 -3.90 11.02
N VAL A 133 5.80 -3.40 11.13
CA VAL A 133 4.63 -3.92 10.39
C VAL A 133 4.90 -3.85 8.89
N GLY A 134 5.51 -2.77 8.41
CA GLY A 134 5.87 -2.63 7.01
C GLY A 134 6.96 -3.62 6.53
N ILE A 135 7.96 -3.88 7.36
CA ILE A 135 8.98 -4.91 7.09
C ILE A 135 8.32 -6.28 6.98
N LEU A 136 7.52 -6.66 7.97
CA LEU A 136 6.80 -7.95 7.98
C LEU A 136 5.89 -8.09 6.75
N ALA A 137 5.15 -7.03 6.42
CA ALA A 137 4.29 -6.96 5.24
C ALA A 137 5.06 -7.20 3.94
N SER A 138 6.15 -6.44 3.73
CA SER A 138 7.00 -6.59 2.54
C SER A 138 7.65 -7.97 2.44
N ALA A 139 8.13 -8.52 3.54
CA ALA A 139 8.73 -9.86 3.59
C ALA A 139 7.71 -10.94 3.27
N LEU A 140 6.47 -10.82 3.79
CA LEU A 140 5.41 -11.79 3.52
C LEU A 140 4.96 -11.74 2.06
N MET A 141 4.88 -10.54 1.47
CA MET A 141 4.62 -10.38 0.03
C MET A 141 5.73 -10.97 -0.85
N LEU A 142 7.00 -10.81 -0.45
CA LEU A 142 8.15 -11.44 -1.12
C LEU A 142 8.13 -12.97 -0.98
N PHE A 143 7.79 -13.49 0.20
CA PHE A 143 7.69 -14.94 0.42
C PHE A 143 6.58 -15.55 -0.44
N MET A 144 5.39 -14.94 -0.45
CA MET A 144 4.28 -15.40 -1.28
C MET A 144 4.62 -15.31 -2.77
N PHE A 145 5.40 -14.31 -3.16
CA PHE A 145 5.91 -14.18 -4.51
C PHE A 145 6.91 -15.28 -4.92
N LEU A 146 7.70 -15.83 -4.00
CA LEU A 146 8.59 -16.96 -4.32
C LEU A 146 7.84 -18.30 -4.43
N ARG A 147 6.64 -18.38 -3.84
CA ARG A 147 5.83 -19.60 -3.80
C ARG A 147 4.98 -19.82 -5.05
N TYR A 148 4.57 -18.74 -5.72
CA TYR A 148 3.74 -18.73 -6.92
C TYR A 148 4.56 -18.34 -8.15
#